data_AF-A0A1N6IME1-F1
#
_entry.id   AF-A0A1N6IME1-F1
#
_cell.length_a   1.000
_cell.length_b   1.000
_cell.length_c   1.000
_cell.angle_alpha   90.00
_cell.angle_beta   90.00
_cell.angle_gamma   90.00
#
_symmetry.space_group_name_H-M   'P 1'
#
loop_
_entity.id
_entity.type
_entity.pdbx_description
1 polymer ?
#
loop_
_entity_poly.entity_id
_entity_poly.type
_entity_poly.pdbx_seq_one_letter_code
_entity_poly.pdbx_strand_id
1 'polypeptide(L)'
;MFEIFEPLSPYLPLITVGLAVFTLWNAIKTRIQGNELKKQNLALKRIDREDKFRYLHPHLYVDFIAKFPYQDSSYTPTCVMIVSNRDERNVRVDTVEWAYDDGFSWALDNVDFQPVMLQTSDKIEISINPEAKIFPHSSGKPLDMIANILGLSIKVKLSTDAGRLYSIDDHRFKRYLMCRYIDSAIMLKVGEYFLCRQYKLSLLNLLI
;
A
#
# COMPACT_ATOMS: atom_id res chain seq x y z
N MET A 1 36.88 55.33 0.87
CA MET A 1 35.73 54.54 0.37
C MET A 1 34.41 55.00 1.02
N PHE A 2 34.20 56.32 1.21
CA PHE A 2 32.98 56.90 1.81
C PHE A 2 32.49 58.17 1.09
N GLU A 3 33.13 58.60 0.00
CA GLU A 3 32.80 59.87 -0.68
C GLU A 3 31.64 59.78 -1.68
N ILE A 4 31.10 58.58 -1.96
CA ILE A 4 29.97 58.42 -2.88
C ILE A 4 28.61 58.66 -2.18
N PHE A 5 28.58 58.72 -0.84
CA PHE A 5 27.33 58.86 -0.05
C PHE A 5 27.02 60.29 0.40
N GLU A 6 27.94 61.25 0.26
CA GLU A 6 27.71 62.63 0.70
C GLU A 6 26.50 63.33 0.05
N PRO A 7 26.28 63.27 -1.29
CA PRO A 7 25.13 63.94 -1.90
C PRO A 7 23.79 63.22 -1.65
N LEU A 8 23.83 61.95 -1.21
CA LEU A 8 22.64 61.14 -0.88
C LEU A 8 22.25 61.25 0.59
N SER A 9 23.13 61.80 1.44
CA SER A 9 22.94 61.87 2.90
C SER A 9 21.60 62.49 3.37
N PRO A 10 21.07 63.58 2.78
CA PRO A 10 19.77 64.13 3.22
C PRO A 10 18.57 63.29 2.75
N TYR A 11 18.76 62.43 1.73
CA TYR A 11 17.70 61.59 1.15
C TYR A 11 17.74 60.14 1.66
N LEU A 12 18.80 59.73 2.39
CA LEU A 12 18.89 58.41 3.04
C LEU A 12 17.67 58.06 3.90
N PRO A 13 17.10 58.97 4.72
CA PRO A 13 15.89 58.68 5.49
C PRO A 13 14.67 58.38 4.59
N LEU A 14 14.54 59.12 3.48
CA LEU A 14 13.46 58.92 2.51
C LEU A 14 13.61 57.61 1.74
N ILE A 15 14.84 57.26 1.33
CA ILE A 15 15.15 56.00 0.63
C ILE A 15 14.89 54.80 1.56
N THR A 16 15.31 54.89 2.82
CA THR A 16 15.09 53.83 3.81
C THR A 16 13.61 53.65 4.15
N VAL A 17 12.85 54.73 4.31
CA VAL A 17 11.39 54.65 4.48
C VAL A 17 10.73 54.06 3.24
N GLY A 18 11.15 54.46 2.03
CA GLY A 18 10.64 53.90 0.78
C GLY A 18 10.87 52.39 0.65
N LEU A 19 12.09 51.94 0.96
CA LEU A 19 12.43 50.51 0.99
C LEU A 19 11.66 49.75 2.07
N ALA A 20 11.47 50.33 3.25
CA ALA A 20 10.69 49.74 4.33
C ALA A 20 9.22 49.56 3.94
N VAL A 21 8.60 50.58 3.31
CA VAL A 21 7.22 50.49 2.81
C VAL A 21 7.11 49.46 1.69
N PHE A 22 8.07 49.41 0.76
CA PHE A 22 8.08 48.44 -0.34
C PHE A 22 8.23 46.99 0.16
N THR A 23 9.11 46.74 1.12
CA THR A 23 9.28 45.43 1.74
C THR A 23 8.05 45.01 2.55
N LEU A 24 7.43 45.93 3.29
CA LEU A 24 6.16 45.69 3.99
C LEU A 24 5.05 45.33 3.00
N TRP A 25 4.94 46.07 1.89
CA TRP A 25 3.96 45.81 0.84
C TRP A 25 4.13 44.41 0.23
N ASN A 26 5.36 44.02 -0.11
CA ASN A 26 5.65 42.69 -0.64
C ASN A 26 5.39 41.59 0.39
N ALA A 27 5.69 41.80 1.68
CA ALA A 27 5.37 40.86 2.74
C ALA A 27 3.85 40.65 2.89
N ILE A 28 3.05 41.73 2.79
CA ILE A 28 1.59 41.64 2.85
C ILE A 28 1.06 40.90 1.61
N LYS A 29 1.52 41.28 0.40
CA LYS A 29 1.09 40.65 -0.85
C LYS A 29 1.40 39.15 -0.89
N THR A 30 2.61 38.75 -0.49
CA THR A 30 3.01 37.33 -0.44
C THR A 30 2.22 36.55 0.60
N ARG A 31 1.85 37.16 1.74
CA ARG A 31 1.00 36.52 2.75
C ARG A 31 -0.42 36.28 2.24
N ILE A 32 -0.99 37.23 1.49
CA ILE A 32 -2.32 37.09 0.87
C ILE A 32 -2.29 35.96 -0.18
N GLN A 33 -1.32 36.00 -1.10
CA GLN A 33 -1.14 34.96 -2.11
C GLN A 33 -0.89 33.57 -1.48
N GLY A 34 -0.09 33.50 -0.42
CA GLY A 34 0.15 32.25 0.30
C GLY A 34 -1.11 31.70 0.98
N ASN A 35 -1.98 32.57 1.51
CA ASN A 35 -3.25 32.16 2.09
C ASN A 35 -4.26 31.70 1.02
N GLU A 36 -4.29 32.33 -0.15
CA GLU A 36 -5.11 31.90 -1.28
C GLU A 36 -4.65 30.53 -1.81
N LEU A 37 -3.35 30.30 -1.98
CA LEU A 37 -2.80 29.00 -2.36
C LEU A 37 -3.12 27.91 -1.34
N LYS A 38 -3.10 28.23 -0.04
CA LYS A 38 -3.51 27.28 1.01
C LYS A 38 -4.99 26.93 0.89
N LYS A 39 -5.87 27.91 0.62
CA LYS A 39 -7.31 27.68 0.41
C LYS A 39 -7.56 26.83 -0.84
N GLN A 40 -6.87 27.12 -1.95
CA GLN A 40 -6.96 26.33 -3.19
C GLN A 40 -6.46 24.90 -2.98
N ASN A 41 -5.34 24.71 -2.29
CA ASN A 41 -4.84 23.37 -1.95
C ASN A 41 -5.79 22.58 -1.05
N LEU A 42 -6.46 23.23 -0.10
CA LEU A 42 -7.49 22.58 0.72
C LEU A 42 -8.73 22.22 -0.09
N ALA A 43 -9.14 23.08 -1.03
CA ALA A 43 -10.25 22.80 -1.94
C ALA A 43 -9.92 21.64 -2.88
N LEU A 44 -8.73 21.64 -3.48
CA LEU A 44 -8.25 20.52 -4.30
C LEU A 44 -8.20 19.22 -3.50
N LYS A 45 -7.69 19.23 -2.26
CA LYS A 45 -7.72 18.04 -1.41
C LYS A 45 -9.12 17.55 -1.06
N ARG A 46 -10.12 18.44 -0.99
CA ARG A 46 -11.52 18.03 -0.78
C ARG A 46 -12.09 17.40 -2.04
N ILE A 47 -11.90 18.03 -3.20
CA ILE A 47 -12.30 17.48 -4.50
C ILE A 47 -11.63 16.12 -4.72
N ASP A 48 -10.33 16.01 -4.44
CA ASP A 48 -9.56 14.77 -4.60
C ASP A 48 -10.04 13.66 -3.65
N ARG A 49 -10.58 14.01 -2.47
CA ARG A 49 -11.25 13.04 -1.58
C ARG A 49 -12.63 12.69 -2.10
N GLU A 50 -13.43 13.67 -2.48
CA GLU A 50 -14.78 13.48 -3.02
C GLU A 50 -14.75 12.65 -4.31
N ASP A 51 -13.83 12.92 -5.23
CA ASP A 51 -13.61 12.15 -6.46
C ASP A 51 -13.07 10.75 -6.16
N LYS A 52 -12.20 10.58 -5.15
CA LYS A 52 -11.80 9.24 -4.70
C LYS A 52 -12.98 8.44 -4.18
N PHE A 53 -13.94 9.06 -3.50
CA PHE A 53 -15.16 8.36 -3.10
C PHE A 53 -16.11 8.14 -4.28
N ARG A 54 -16.23 9.09 -5.21
CA ARG A 54 -17.22 9.06 -6.29
C ARG A 54 -16.81 8.18 -7.49
N TYR A 55 -15.51 8.06 -7.74
CA TYR A 55 -14.94 7.34 -8.89
C TYR A 55 -13.98 6.21 -8.51
N LEU A 56 -13.53 6.15 -7.26
CA LEU A 56 -12.67 5.10 -6.70
C LEU A 56 -13.36 4.44 -5.49
N HIS A 57 -14.64 4.09 -5.62
CA HIS A 57 -15.15 3.02 -4.78
C HIS A 57 -14.23 1.81 -5.00
N PRO A 58 -13.70 1.16 -3.94
CA PRO A 58 -12.98 -0.09 -4.13
C PRO A 58 -13.99 -1.10 -4.65
N HIS A 59 -14.05 -1.25 -5.97
CA HIS A 59 -15.01 -2.08 -6.70
C HIS A 59 -15.08 -3.49 -6.11
N LEU A 60 -13.94 -3.97 -5.59
CA LEU A 60 -13.84 -5.21 -4.86
C LEU A 60 -13.13 -5.01 -3.52
N TYR A 61 -13.62 -5.73 -2.51
CA TYR A 61 -12.92 -5.99 -1.26
C TYR A 61 -12.42 -7.43 -1.25
N VAL A 62 -11.12 -7.60 -1.05
CA VAL A 62 -10.47 -8.91 -0.95
C VAL A 62 -10.07 -9.12 0.51
N ASP A 63 -10.59 -10.17 1.12
CA ASP A 63 -10.19 -10.64 2.44
C ASP A 63 -9.35 -11.92 2.31
N PHE A 64 -8.41 -12.10 3.23
CA PHE A 64 -7.61 -13.32 3.30
C PHE A 64 -7.69 -13.86 4.72
N ILE A 65 -8.37 -15.00 4.86
CA ILE A 65 -8.58 -15.66 6.14
C ILE A 65 -7.70 -16.90 6.16
N ALA A 66 -6.67 -16.89 7.00
CA ALA A 66 -5.81 -18.04 7.19
C ALA A 66 -5.96 -18.59 8.61
N LYS A 67 -6.27 -19.89 8.69
CA LYS A 67 -6.32 -20.63 9.96
C LYS A 67 -5.10 -21.51 10.05
N PHE A 68 -4.08 -20.99 10.72
CA PHE A 68 -2.88 -21.74 11.10
C PHE A 68 -2.98 -22.16 12.57
N PRO A 69 -3.04 -23.47 12.87
CA PRO A 69 -3.02 -23.93 14.24
C PRO A 69 -1.69 -23.58 14.89
N TYR A 70 -1.76 -23.13 16.13
CA TYR A 70 -0.60 -23.04 16.98
C TYR A 70 -0.35 -24.45 17.55
N GLN A 71 0.65 -25.16 17.02
CA GLN A 71 1.26 -26.39 17.58
C GLN A 71 0.73 -27.79 17.21
N ASP A 72 -0.42 -27.98 16.56
CA ASP A 72 -0.88 -29.34 16.20
C ASP A 72 -0.61 -29.72 14.74
N SER A 73 0.29 -30.69 14.56
CA SER A 73 0.76 -31.20 13.26
C SER A 73 -0.29 -31.98 12.44
N SER A 74 -1.45 -32.29 13.04
CA SER A 74 -2.52 -33.07 12.40
C SER A 74 -3.55 -32.21 11.65
N TYR A 75 -3.52 -30.89 11.82
CA TYR A 75 -4.45 -29.99 11.14
C TYR A 75 -3.85 -29.48 9.83
N THR A 76 -4.55 -29.76 8.73
CA THR A 76 -4.23 -29.15 7.43
C THR A 76 -4.53 -27.66 7.50
N PRO A 77 -3.53 -26.77 7.29
CA PRO A 77 -3.77 -25.34 7.30
C PRO A 77 -4.77 -24.97 6.19
N THR A 78 -5.79 -24.18 6.55
CA THR A 78 -6.83 -23.74 5.62
C THR A 78 -6.66 -22.25 5.36
N CYS A 79 -6.51 -21.88 4.09
CA CYS A 79 -6.47 -20.49 3.65
C CYS A 79 -7.65 -20.27 2.70
N VAL A 80 -8.47 -19.28 2.99
CA VAL A 80 -9.59 -18.89 2.14
C VAL A 80 -9.44 -17.41 1.81
N MET A 81 -9.41 -17.12 0.52
CA MET A 81 -9.53 -15.76 0.03
C MET A 81 -10.98 -15.48 -0.33
N ILE A 82 -11.49 -14.34 0.10
CA ILE A 82 -12.85 -13.90 -0.17
C ILE A 82 -12.79 -12.65 -1.03
N VAL A 83 -13.24 -12.75 -2.28
CA VAL A 83 -13.40 -11.57 -3.14
C VAL A 83 -14.88 -11.19 -3.11
N SER A 84 -15.17 -10.00 -2.61
CA SER A 84 -16.55 -9.49 -2.47
C SER A 84 -16.75 -8.26 -3.33
N ASN A 85 -17.87 -8.22 -4.03
CA ASN A 85 -18.28 -7.07 -4.80
C ASN A 85 -19.01 -6.08 -3.88
N ARG A 86 -18.39 -4.92 -3.66
CA ARG A 86 -19.00 -3.80 -2.92
C ARG A 86 -19.54 -2.71 -3.84
N ASP A 87 -19.42 -2.92 -5.15
CA ASP A 87 -19.97 -2.03 -6.16
C ASP A 87 -21.47 -2.29 -6.33
N GLU A 88 -22.21 -1.23 -6.67
CA GLU A 88 -23.62 -1.30 -7.08
C GLU A 88 -23.77 -1.95 -8.46
N ARG A 89 -22.67 -2.13 -9.18
CA ARG A 89 -22.63 -2.75 -10.52
C ARG A 89 -22.22 -4.20 -10.44
N ASN A 90 -22.66 -4.97 -11.43
CA ASN A 90 -22.13 -6.32 -11.63
C ASN A 90 -20.69 -6.23 -12.14
N VAL A 91 -19.79 -6.96 -11.50
CA VAL A 91 -18.36 -6.95 -11.80
C VAL A 91 -17.92 -8.34 -12.23
N ARG A 92 -17.29 -8.44 -13.40
CA ARG A 92 -16.68 -9.69 -13.86
C ARG A 92 -15.24 -9.78 -13.38
N VAL A 93 -14.95 -10.77 -12.55
CA VAL A 93 -13.60 -11.16 -12.15
C VAL A 93 -13.08 -12.15 -13.17
N ASP A 94 -12.04 -11.78 -13.91
CA ASP A 94 -11.48 -12.60 -14.98
C ASP A 94 -10.40 -13.54 -14.48
N THR A 95 -9.43 -13.01 -13.72
CA THR A 95 -8.35 -13.82 -13.15
C THR A 95 -8.04 -13.39 -11.72
N VAL A 96 -7.58 -14.37 -10.93
CA VAL A 96 -6.99 -14.14 -9.63
C VAL A 96 -5.63 -14.83 -9.61
N GLU A 97 -4.59 -14.06 -9.29
CA GLU A 97 -3.20 -14.43 -9.45
C GLU A 97 -2.41 -14.09 -8.19
N TRP A 98 -1.36 -14.84 -7.92
CA TRP A 98 -0.30 -14.39 -7.03
C TRP A 98 0.46 -13.25 -7.70
N ALA A 99 0.92 -12.28 -6.91
CA ALA A 99 1.75 -11.21 -7.43
C ALA A 99 2.75 -10.71 -6.40
N TYR A 100 3.84 -10.14 -6.89
CA TYR A 100 4.72 -9.30 -6.09
C TYR A 100 4.32 -7.83 -6.20
N ASP A 101 4.77 -7.03 -5.25
CA ASP A 101 4.57 -5.57 -5.25
C ASP A 101 5.15 -4.87 -6.50
N ASP A 102 6.11 -5.50 -7.20
CA ASP A 102 6.70 -5.00 -8.45
C ASP A 102 5.81 -5.22 -9.69
N GLY A 103 4.69 -5.94 -9.53
CA GLY A 103 3.71 -6.21 -10.57
C GLY A 103 3.91 -7.53 -11.34
N PHE A 104 4.95 -8.30 -11.05
CA PHE A 104 5.10 -9.66 -11.57
C PHE A 104 3.99 -10.55 -10.99
N SER A 105 3.22 -11.24 -11.84
CA SER A 105 2.10 -12.09 -11.43
C SER A 105 2.13 -13.46 -12.09
N TRP A 106 1.59 -14.46 -11.38
CA TRP A 106 1.47 -15.84 -11.85
C TRP A 106 0.19 -16.48 -11.31
N ALA A 107 -0.29 -17.52 -11.99
CA ALA A 107 -1.54 -18.18 -11.63
C ALA A 107 -1.49 -18.80 -10.22
N LEU A 108 -2.65 -18.86 -9.56
CA LEU A 108 -2.83 -19.63 -8.34
C LEU A 108 -2.80 -21.12 -8.68
N ASP A 109 -1.74 -21.83 -8.27
CA ASP A 109 -1.66 -23.27 -8.45
C ASP A 109 -2.83 -23.99 -7.74
N ASN A 110 -3.42 -24.98 -8.42
CA ASN A 110 -4.55 -25.80 -7.94
C ASN A 110 -5.88 -25.06 -7.71
N VAL A 111 -6.06 -23.88 -8.30
CA VAL A 111 -7.36 -23.21 -8.37
C VAL A 111 -7.82 -23.20 -9.82
N ASP A 112 -8.80 -24.06 -10.16
CA ASP A 112 -9.52 -23.99 -11.43
C ASP A 112 -10.48 -22.78 -11.41
N PHE A 113 -9.89 -21.58 -11.45
CA PHE A 113 -10.65 -20.34 -11.47
C PHE A 113 -11.18 -20.10 -12.88
N GLN A 114 -12.49 -20.15 -13.03
CA GLN A 114 -13.16 -19.65 -14.23
C GLN A 114 -13.63 -18.22 -13.99
N PRO A 115 -13.66 -17.35 -15.03
CA PRO A 115 -14.20 -16.00 -14.88
C PRO A 115 -15.62 -16.01 -14.29
N VAL A 116 -15.84 -15.24 -13.22
CA VAL A 116 -17.13 -15.19 -12.52
C VAL A 116 -17.69 -13.77 -12.55
N MET A 117 -18.99 -13.66 -12.82
CA MET A 117 -19.74 -12.41 -12.66
C MET A 117 -20.26 -12.32 -11.22
N LEU A 118 -19.78 -11.34 -10.46
CA LEU A 118 -20.25 -11.05 -9.12
C LEU A 118 -21.33 -9.97 -9.19
N GLN A 119 -22.53 -10.24 -8.67
CA GLN A 119 -23.57 -9.22 -8.49
C GLN A 119 -23.25 -8.34 -7.29
N THR A 120 -24.03 -7.29 -7.09
CA THR A 120 -23.89 -6.41 -5.92
C THR A 120 -23.99 -7.20 -4.62
N SER A 121 -23.00 -7.06 -3.74
CA SER A 121 -22.87 -7.81 -2.47
C SER A 121 -22.58 -9.30 -2.59
N ASP A 122 -22.38 -9.83 -3.80
CA ASP A 122 -21.92 -11.21 -3.96
C ASP A 122 -20.48 -11.37 -3.50
N LYS A 123 -20.15 -12.59 -3.08
CA LYS A 123 -18.80 -13.00 -2.72
C LYS A 123 -18.46 -14.33 -3.38
N ILE A 124 -17.20 -14.44 -3.78
CA ILE A 124 -16.59 -15.70 -4.17
C ILE A 124 -15.50 -16.07 -3.16
N GLU A 125 -15.52 -17.33 -2.75
CA GLU A 125 -14.55 -17.89 -1.82
C GLU A 125 -13.61 -18.80 -2.61
N ILE A 126 -12.33 -18.47 -2.60
CA ILE A 126 -11.28 -19.20 -3.28
C ILE A 126 -10.46 -19.91 -2.20
N SER A 127 -10.55 -21.24 -2.20
CA SER A 127 -9.75 -22.07 -1.29
C SER A 127 -8.31 -22.10 -1.80
N ILE A 128 -7.38 -21.65 -0.97
CA ILE A 128 -5.96 -21.60 -1.29
C ILE A 128 -5.29 -22.75 -0.55
N ASN A 129 -4.56 -23.58 -1.29
CA ASN A 129 -3.72 -24.60 -0.69
C ASN A 129 -2.37 -23.97 -0.27
N PRO A 130 -2.10 -23.77 1.04
CA PRO A 130 -0.82 -23.22 1.50
C PRO A 130 0.36 -24.18 1.29
N GLU A 131 0.09 -25.46 0.98
CA GLU A 131 1.09 -26.47 0.62
C GLU A 131 1.43 -26.47 -0.89
N ALA A 132 0.74 -25.68 -1.71
CA ALA A 132 1.12 -25.51 -3.12
C ALA A 132 2.47 -24.78 -3.25
N LYS A 133 3.12 -24.89 -4.41
CA LYS A 133 4.40 -24.21 -4.68
C LYS A 133 4.14 -22.75 -5.04
N ILE A 134 3.99 -21.91 -4.01
CA ILE A 134 3.65 -20.48 -4.19
C ILE A 134 4.75 -19.69 -4.92
N PHE A 135 6.03 -20.05 -4.75
CA PHE A 135 7.14 -19.28 -5.31
C PHE A 135 7.85 -20.03 -6.46
N PRO A 136 7.31 -20.01 -7.69
CA PRO A 136 7.88 -20.77 -8.81
C PRO A 136 9.24 -20.26 -9.28
N HIS A 137 9.53 -18.96 -9.11
CA HIS A 137 10.71 -18.28 -9.65
C HIS A 137 11.66 -17.72 -8.58
N SER A 138 11.56 -18.19 -7.33
CA SER A 138 12.45 -17.71 -6.27
C SER A 138 13.89 -18.20 -6.46
N SER A 139 14.85 -17.32 -6.18
CA SER A 139 16.30 -17.62 -6.24
C SER A 139 16.74 -18.69 -5.22
N GLY A 140 15.87 -19.04 -4.27
CA GLY A 140 16.16 -19.99 -3.19
C GLY A 140 17.06 -19.43 -2.09
N LYS A 141 17.58 -18.21 -2.24
CA LYS A 141 18.36 -17.56 -1.17
C LYS A 141 17.43 -17.17 -0.02
N PRO A 142 17.80 -17.43 1.25
CA PRO A 142 16.92 -17.14 2.39
C PRO A 142 16.47 -15.69 2.50
N LEU A 143 17.35 -14.72 2.25
CA LEU A 143 17.00 -13.29 2.33
C LEU A 143 16.04 -12.87 1.21
N ASP A 144 16.31 -13.30 -0.02
CA ASP A 144 15.42 -13.05 -1.16
C ASP A 144 14.05 -13.69 -0.92
N MET A 145 14.02 -14.90 -0.33
CA MET A 145 12.79 -15.57 0.03
C MET A 145 12.00 -14.81 1.10
N ILE A 146 12.67 -14.26 2.12
CA ILE A 146 12.02 -13.39 3.12
C ILE A 146 11.38 -12.18 2.44
N ALA A 147 12.11 -11.50 1.54
CA ALA A 147 11.59 -10.35 0.81
C ALA A 147 10.37 -10.74 -0.06
N ASN A 148 10.47 -11.86 -0.77
CA ASN A 148 9.39 -12.40 -1.61
C ASN A 148 8.15 -12.76 -0.79
N ILE A 149 8.30 -13.35 0.40
CA ILE A 149 7.18 -13.68 1.29
C ILE A 149 6.52 -12.40 1.84
N LEU A 150 7.33 -11.40 2.22
CA LEU A 150 6.81 -10.15 2.78
C LEU A 150 6.10 -9.28 1.74
N GLY A 151 6.60 -9.26 0.50
CA GLY A 151 6.01 -8.57 -0.65
C GLY A 151 5.00 -9.40 -1.45
N LEU A 152 4.57 -10.55 -0.93
CA LEU A 152 3.53 -11.36 -1.56
C LEU A 152 2.17 -10.65 -1.45
N SER A 153 1.52 -10.51 -2.60
CA SER A 153 0.23 -9.87 -2.79
C SER A 153 -0.65 -10.73 -3.70
N ILE A 154 -1.93 -10.37 -3.79
CA ILE A 154 -2.91 -11.01 -4.65
C ILE A 154 -3.33 -9.99 -5.70
N LYS A 155 -3.24 -10.39 -6.96
CA LYS A 155 -3.74 -9.58 -8.07
C LYS A 155 -5.10 -10.09 -8.50
N VAL A 156 -6.10 -9.22 -8.41
CA VAL A 156 -7.44 -9.51 -8.93
C VAL A 156 -7.65 -8.68 -10.19
N LYS A 157 -7.87 -9.38 -11.31
CA LYS A 157 -8.12 -8.75 -12.60
C LYS A 157 -9.61 -8.71 -12.90
N LEU A 158 -10.08 -7.51 -13.20
CA LEU A 158 -11.45 -7.26 -13.65
C LEU A 158 -11.49 -7.18 -15.17
N SER A 159 -12.64 -7.48 -15.77
CA SER A 159 -12.83 -7.27 -17.22
C SER A 159 -12.61 -5.83 -17.68
N THR A 160 -12.75 -4.85 -16.79
CA THR A 160 -12.63 -3.43 -17.08
C THR A 160 -11.26 -2.85 -16.75
N ASP A 161 -10.35 -3.62 -16.14
CA ASP A 161 -9.08 -3.11 -15.61
C ASP A 161 -7.90 -4.07 -15.87
N ALA A 162 -6.67 -3.55 -15.87
CA ALA A 162 -5.43 -4.32 -15.96
C ALA A 162 -5.19 -5.21 -14.72
N GLY A 163 -5.93 -4.95 -13.63
CA GLY A 163 -5.94 -5.72 -12.40
C GLY A 163 -5.29 -4.97 -11.25
N ARG A 164 -5.87 -5.14 -10.05
CA ARG A 164 -5.48 -4.43 -8.84
C ARG A 164 -4.78 -5.38 -7.88
N LEU A 165 -3.72 -4.88 -7.24
CA LEU A 165 -2.98 -5.59 -6.20
C LEU A 165 -3.65 -5.37 -4.84
N TYR A 166 -3.78 -6.45 -4.08
CA TYR A 166 -4.30 -6.51 -2.73
C TYR A 166 -3.24 -7.15 -1.84
N SER A 167 -2.83 -6.44 -0.78
CA SER A 167 -1.85 -6.98 0.16
C SER A 167 -2.45 -8.13 0.97
N ILE A 168 -1.65 -9.15 1.25
CA ILE A 168 -2.02 -10.20 2.19
C ILE A 168 -1.64 -9.71 3.59
N ASP A 169 -2.63 -9.31 4.36
CA ASP A 169 -2.41 -8.74 5.68
C ASP A 169 -2.31 -9.80 6.79
N ASP A 170 -2.46 -11.08 6.45
CA ASP A 170 -2.34 -12.18 7.40
C ASP A 170 -0.85 -12.51 7.70
N HIS A 171 -0.40 -12.01 8.83
CA HIS A 171 0.96 -12.23 9.35
C HIS A 171 1.23 -13.71 9.70
N ARG A 172 0.21 -14.50 10.05
CA ARG A 172 0.36 -15.93 10.37
C ARG A 172 0.64 -16.73 9.11
N PHE A 173 -0.03 -16.40 8.01
CA PHE A 173 0.25 -16.96 6.70
C PHE A 173 1.69 -16.71 6.27
N LYS A 174 2.15 -15.46 6.33
CA LYS A 174 3.54 -15.11 5.97
C LYS A 174 4.56 -15.83 6.85
N ARG A 175 4.29 -15.95 8.16
CA ARG A 175 5.14 -16.72 9.08
C ARG A 175 5.18 -18.20 8.70
N TYR A 176 4.04 -18.81 8.38
CA TYR A 176 3.99 -20.21 7.93
C TYR A 176 4.84 -20.42 6.67
N LEU A 177 4.73 -19.52 5.69
CA LEU A 177 5.57 -19.58 4.50
C LEU A 177 7.06 -19.46 4.83
N MET A 178 7.45 -18.61 5.78
CA MET A 178 8.83 -18.52 6.23
C MET A 178 9.32 -19.84 6.82
N CYS A 179 8.55 -20.46 7.72
CA CYS A 179 8.89 -21.77 8.29
C CYS A 179 9.01 -22.87 7.24
N ARG A 180 8.27 -22.76 6.14
CA ARG A 180 8.25 -23.75 5.07
C ARG A 180 9.40 -23.62 4.08
N TYR A 181 9.78 -22.39 3.72
CA TYR A 181 10.74 -22.12 2.66
C TYR A 181 12.13 -21.71 3.17
N ILE A 182 12.31 -21.50 4.49
CA ILE A 182 13.58 -21.07 5.09
C ILE A 182 14.03 -22.10 6.13
N ASP A 183 15.05 -22.88 5.76
CA ASP A 183 15.60 -23.92 6.65
C ASP A 183 16.50 -23.35 7.76
N SER A 184 17.13 -22.19 7.52
CA SER A 184 18.07 -21.59 8.47
C SER A 184 17.35 -20.92 9.63
N ALA A 185 17.54 -21.43 10.85
CA ALA A 185 16.95 -20.87 12.07
C ALA A 185 17.30 -19.39 12.30
N ILE A 186 18.53 -18.98 11.95
CA ILE A 186 18.96 -17.58 12.07
C ILE A 186 18.17 -16.71 11.09
N MET A 187 18.06 -17.14 9.83
CA MET A 187 17.31 -16.40 8.81
C MET A 187 15.80 -16.38 9.11
N LEU A 188 15.26 -17.46 9.67
CA LEU A 188 13.88 -17.49 10.15
C LEU A 188 13.64 -16.40 11.20
N LYS A 189 14.54 -16.24 12.18
CA LYS A 189 14.44 -15.18 13.20
C LYS A 189 14.53 -13.78 12.60
N VAL A 190 15.39 -13.60 11.60
CA VAL A 190 15.47 -12.34 10.83
C VAL A 190 14.14 -12.06 10.11
N GLY A 191 13.55 -13.08 9.47
CA GLY A 191 12.23 -12.99 8.84
C GLY A 191 11.12 -12.63 9.82
N GLU A 192 11.06 -13.32 10.97
CA GLU A 192 10.13 -13.02 12.07
C GLU A 192 10.28 -11.57 12.56
N TYR A 193 11.51 -11.07 12.68
CA TYR A 193 11.77 -9.67 13.05
C TYR A 193 11.23 -8.68 12.01
N PHE A 194 11.47 -8.90 10.72
CA PHE A 194 10.93 -8.05 9.65
C PHE A 194 9.41 -8.07 9.63
N LEU A 195 8.80 -9.23 9.85
CA LEU A 195 7.35 -9.41 9.92
C LEU A 195 6.77 -8.63 11.12
N CYS A 196 7.35 -8.76 12.31
CA CYS A 196 6.99 -7.93 13.48
C CYS A 196 7.02 -6.43 13.16
N ARG A 197 8.08 -5.99 12.46
CA ARG A 197 8.25 -4.57 12.09
C ARG A 197 7.19 -4.10 11.10
N GLN A 198 6.84 -4.91 10.10
CA GLN A 198 5.84 -4.57 9.09
C GLN A 198 4.43 -4.44 9.71
N TYR A 199 4.07 -5.39 10.58
CA TYR A 199 2.74 -5.45 11.20
C TYR A 199 2.64 -4.73 12.55
N LYS A 200 3.72 -4.11 13.03
CA LYS A 200 3.83 -3.47 14.36
C LYS A 200 3.41 -4.39 15.51
N LEU A 201 3.81 -5.66 15.42
CA LEU A 201 3.52 -6.69 16.42
C LEU A 201 4.75 -6.95 17.30
N SER A 202 4.51 -7.35 18.56
CA SER A 202 5.58 -7.89 19.40
C SER A 202 5.95 -9.30 18.94
N LEU A 203 7.20 -9.73 19.20
CA LEU A 203 7.65 -11.09 18.91
C LEU A 203 6.82 -12.17 19.64
N LEU A 204 6.24 -11.82 20.79
CA LEU A 204 5.32 -12.69 21.52
C LEU A 204 4.02 -12.91 20.77
N ASN A 205 3.49 -11.88 20.11
CA ASN A 205 2.24 -11.98 19.34
C ASN A 205 2.41 -12.77 18.03
N LEU A 206 3.65 -12.97 17.56
CA LEU A 206 3.94 -13.89 16.46
C LEU A 206 3.75 -15.35 16.88
N LEU A 207 3.89 -15.63 18.18
CA LEU A 207 3.80 -16.93 18.81
C LEU A 207 2.42 -17.17 19.46
N ILE A 208 1.38 -16.40 19.14
CA ILE A 208 0.03 -16.57 19.69
C ILE A 208 -0.98 -16.49 18.56
#